data_AF-A0AAD9WHV4-F1
#
_entry.id   AF-A0AAD9WHV4-F1
#
_cell.length_a   1.000
_cell.length_b   1.000
_cell.length_c   1.000
_cell.angle_alpha   90.00
_cell.angle_beta   90.00
_cell.angle_gamma   90.00
#
_symmetry.space_group_name_H-M   'P 1'
#
loop_
_entity.id
_entity.type
_entity.pdbx_description
1 polymer ?
#
loop_
_entity_poly.entity_id
_entity_poly.type
_entity_poly.pdbx_seq_one_letter_code
_entity_poly.pdbx_strand_id
1 'polypeptide(L)' 'MGCCLEDEELLLGHDFFPEGTLKSHLFGRGLAIKPLPWVTLLNLKFAIGAAKGLAFLHKLDKQIICKDFKP' A
#
# COMPACT_ATOMS: atom_id res chain seq x y z
N MET A 1 13.73 -7.43 -1.99
CA MET A 1 12.80 -7.89 -0.93
C MET A 1 13.23 -9.24 -0.38
N GLY A 2 13.05 -9.49 0.92
CA GLY A 2 13.42 -10.74 1.59
C GLY A 2 12.81 -10.87 2.99
N CYS A 3 12.97 -12.03 3.64
CA CYS A 3 12.59 -12.22 5.04
C CYS A 3 13.79 -12.71 5.87
N CYS A 4 13.80 -12.37 7.15
CA CYS A 4 14.72 -12.92 8.15
C CYS A 4 13.89 -13.52 9.29
N LEU A 5 14.29 -14.70 9.78
CA LEU A 5 13.70 -15.35 10.95
C LEU A 5 14.84 -15.75 11.88
N GLU A 6 14.92 -15.11 13.04
CA GLU A 6 15.96 -15.35 14.05
C GLU A 6 15.33 -15.22 15.44
N ASP A 7 15.61 -16.16 16.34
CA ASP A 7 15.10 -16.15 17.74
C ASP A 7 13.58 -15.87 17.88
N GLU A 8 12.78 -16.48 16.99
CA GLU A 8 11.32 -16.31 16.87
C GLU A 8 10.84 -14.91 16.39
N GLU A 9 11.77 -14.02 16.02
CA GLU A 9 11.46 -12.74 15.39
C GLU A 9 11.44 -12.86 13.86
N LEU A 10 10.30 -12.53 13.24
CA LEU A 10 10.14 -12.47 11.79
C LEU A 10 10.24 -11.03 11.29
N LEU A 11 11.22 -10.76 10.45
CA LEU A 11 11.42 -9.49 9.77
C LEU A 11 11.16 -9.64 8.28
N LEU A 12 10.49 -8.65 7.68
CA LEU A 12 10.16 -8.64 6.26
C LEU A 12 10.72 -7.37 5.62
N GLY A 13 11.73 -7.53 4.78
CA GLY A 13 12.40 -6.46 4.05
C GLY A 13 11.70 -6.19 2.72
N HIS A 14 11.17 -4.99 2.57
CA HIS A 14 10.53 -4.51 1.35
C HIS A 14 11.28 -3.34 0.73
N ASP A 15 10.93 -3.04 -0.51
CA ASP A 15 11.43 -1.85 -1.18
C ASP A 15 10.95 -0.59 -0.44
N PHE A 16 11.82 0.40 -0.35
CA PHE A 16 11.49 1.66 0.31
C PHE A 16 10.68 2.55 -0.64
N PHE A 17 9.51 2.99 -0.18
CA PHE A 17 8.66 3.94 -0.91
C PHE A 17 8.83 5.34 -0.31
N PRO A 18 9.62 6.24 -0.93
CA PRO A 18 9.94 7.55 -0.36
C PRO A 18 8.72 8.47 -0.19
N GLU A 19 7.70 8.27 -1.03
CA GLU A 19 6.42 8.99 -0.92
C GLU A 19 5.57 8.53 0.27
N GLY A 20 5.90 7.40 0.91
CA GLY A 20 5.13 6.88 2.04
C GLY A 20 3.76 6.32 1.68
N THR A 21 2.90 6.16 2.69
CA THR A 21 1.60 5.50 2.56
C THR A 21 0.50 6.44 2.10
N LEU A 22 -0.57 5.91 1.50
CA LEU A 22 -1.75 6.71 1.14
C LEU A 22 -2.39 7.35 2.38
N LYS A 23 -2.39 6.67 3.54
CA LYS A 23 -2.78 7.22 4.84
C LYS A 23 -2.02 8.51 5.19
N SER A 24 -0.71 8.52 4.95
CA SER A 24 0.12 9.71 5.21
C SER A 24 -0.31 10.88 4.32
N HIS A 25 -0.62 10.62 3.04
CA HIS A 25 -1.09 11.65 2.11
C HIS A 25 -2.52 12.13 2.40
N LEU A 26 -3.39 11.26 2.93
CA LEU A 26 -4.79 11.59 3.22
C LEU A 26 -4.98 12.28 4.57
N PHE A 27 -4.24 11.86 5.59
CA PHE A 27 -4.49 12.23 6.99
C PHE A 27 -3.26 12.79 7.71
N GLY A 28 -2.08 12.79 7.07
CA GLY A 28 -0.85 13.26 7.69
C GLY A 28 -0.87 14.77 7.93
N ARG A 29 -0.26 15.19 9.05
CA ARG A 29 0.03 16.61 9.35
C ARG A 29 1.54 16.82 9.32
N GLY A 30 2.01 17.77 8.50
CA GLY A 30 3.41 18.18 8.49
C GLY A 30 3.80 18.94 7.22
N LEU A 31 4.84 19.77 7.30
CA LEU A 31 5.37 20.60 6.20
C LEU A 31 5.95 19.77 5.03
N ALA A 32 6.26 18.49 5.25
CA ALA A 32 6.85 17.59 4.26
C ALA A 32 5.82 16.85 3.40
N ILE A 33 4.52 16.89 3.74
CA ILE A 33 3.47 16.21 2.99
C ILE A 33 2.86 17.24 2.05
N LYS A 34 3.21 17.16 0.76
CA LYS A 34 2.57 18.00 -0.26
C LYS A 34 1.08 17.65 -0.30
N PRO A 35 0.17 18.63 -0.08
CA PRO A 35 -1.25 18.39 -0.28
C PRO A 35 -1.45 17.95 -1.73
N LEU A 36 -2.09 16.80 -1.95
CA LEU A 36 -2.35 16.31 -3.29
C LEU A 36 -3.28 17.31 -4.00
N PRO A 37 -2.83 18.04 -5.04
CA PRO A 37 -3.73 18.89 -5.80
C PRO A 37 -4.70 17.97 -6.54
N TRP A 38 -6.00 18.29 -6.49
CA TRP A 38 -7.04 17.43 -7.07
C TRP A 38 -7.13 16.05 -6.39
N VAL A 39 -7.21 16.05 -5.05
CA VAL A 39 -7.35 14.87 -4.17
C VAL A 39 -8.26 13.78 -4.77
N THR A 40 -9.38 14.15 -5.39
CA THR A 40 -10.40 13.21 -5.90
C THR A 40 -9.90 12.33 -7.05
N LEU A 41 -9.19 12.89 -8.04
CA LEU A 41 -8.76 12.14 -9.24
C LEU A 41 -7.47 11.36 -8.97
N LEU A 42 -6.61 11.84 -8.08
CA LEU A 42 -5.49 11.06 -7.60
C LEU A 42 -5.95 9.89 -6.72
N ASN A 43 -6.91 10.11 -5.82
CA ASN A 43 -7.55 9.04 -5.06
C ASN A 43 -8.20 8.01 -5.97
N LEU A 44 -8.84 8.46 -7.05
CA LEU A 44 -9.41 7.55 -8.05
C LEU A 44 -8.31 6.71 -8.74
N LYS A 45 -7.17 7.32 -9.09
CA LYS A 45 -6.02 6.57 -9.67
C LYS A 45 -5.49 5.51 -8.70
N PHE A 46 -5.32 5.85 -7.43
CA PHE A 46 -4.89 4.89 -6.40
C PHE A 46 -5.92 3.78 -6.20
N ALA A 47 -7.21 4.13 -6.10
CA ALA A 47 -8.30 3.16 -5.96
C ALA A 47 -8.37 2.21 -7.16
N ILE A 48 -8.25 2.72 -8.40
CA ILE A 48 -8.22 1.89 -9.61
C ILE A 48 -7.00 0.96 -9.59
N GLY A 49 -5.81 1.48 -9.24
CA GLY A 49 -4.60 0.66 -9.14
C GLY A 49 -4.74 -0.46 -8.11
N ALA A 50 -5.23 -0.14 -6.92
CA ALA A 50 -5.42 -1.09 -5.84
C ALA A 50 -6.50 -2.13 -6.19
N ALA A 51 -7.61 -1.72 -6.81
CA ALA A 51 -8.66 -2.62 -7.29
C ALA A 51 -8.15 -3.58 -8.37
N LYS A 52 -7.30 -3.11 -9.30
CA LYS A 52 -6.65 -3.96 -10.30
C LYS A 52 -5.74 -5.00 -9.65
N GLY A 53 -4.93 -4.60 -8.66
CA GLY A 53 -4.09 -5.51 -7.89
C GLY A 53 -4.91 -6.58 -7.16
N LEU A 54 -5.98 -6.16 -6.48
CA LEU A 54 -6.88 -7.09 -5.78
C LEU A 54 -7.58 -8.06 -6.75
N ALA A 55 -8.08 -7.55 -7.87
CA ALA A 55 -8.70 -8.38 -8.92
C ALA A 55 -7.71 -9.37 -9.53
N PHE A 56 -6.43 -9.02 -9.65
CA PHE A 56 -5.38 -9.94 -10.08
C PHE A 56 -5.17 -11.06 -9.06
N LEU A 57 -5.02 -10.73 -7.78
CA LEU A 57 -4.85 -11.70 -6.69
C LEU A 57 -6.03 -12.68 -6.59
N HIS A 58 -7.25 -12.21 -6.85
CA HIS A 58 -8.44 -13.05 -6.80
C HIS A 58 -8.59 -14.01 -7.99
N LYS A 59 -7.84 -13.80 -9.07
CA LYS A 59 -7.86 -14.64 -10.28
C LYS A 59 -6.81 -15.75 -10.29
N LEU A 60 -5.93 -15.78 -9.29
CA LEU A 60 -4.94 -16.85 -9.17
C LEU A 60 -5.63 -18.18 -8.81
N ASP A 61 -5.10 -19.31 -9.33
CA ASP A 61 -5.64 -20.66 -9.06
C ASP A 61 -5.80 -20.93 -7.57
N LYS A 62 -4.82 -20.50 -6.78
CA LYS A 62 -4.95 -20.36 -5.33
C LYS A 62 -5.35 -18.92 -5.02
N GLN A 63 -6.66 -18.70 -4.87
CA GLN A 63 -7.20 -17.38 -4.59
C GLN A 63 -6.60 -16.80 -3.31
N ILE A 64 -5.98 -15.61 -3.42
CA ILE A 64 -5.39 -14.90 -2.27
C ILE A 64 -6.38 -13.86 -1.77
N ILE A 65 -6.88 -14.04 -0.54
CA ILE A 65 -7.78 -13.08 0.12
C ILE A 65 -6.95 -12.06 0.90
N CYS A 66 -7.00 -10.79 0.51
CA CYS A 66 -6.36 -9.70 1.25
C CYS A 66 -7.23 -9.31 2.46
N LYS A 67 -6.80 -9.68 3.67
CA LYS A 67 -7.55 -9.39 4.92
C LYS A 67 -7.33 -7.98 5.48
N ASP A 68 -6.21 -7.35 5.13
CA ASP A 68 -5.80 -6.04 5.67
C ASP A 68 -5.71 -4.97 4.58
N PHE A 69 -6.75 -4.84 3.75
CA PHE A 69 -6.81 -3.80 2.73
C PHE A 69 -7.16 -2.44 3.36
N LYS A 70 -6.18 -1.53 3.46
CA LYS A 70 -6.31 -0.22 4.14
C LYS A 70 -5.63 0.89 3.33
N PRO A 71 -6.14 2.13 3.42
CA PRO A 71 -5.45 3.32 2.90
C PRO A 71 -4.20 3.63 3.73
#